data_AF-A0A9C9KAN8-F1
#
_entry.id   AF-A0A9C9KAN8-F1
#
_cell.length_a   1.000
_cell.length_b   1.000
_cell.length_c   1.000
_cell.angle_alpha   90.00
_cell.angle_beta   90.00
_cell.angle_gamma   90.00
#
_symmetry.space_group_name_H-M   'P 1'
#
loop_
_entity.id
_entity.type
_entity.pdbx_description
1 polymer ?
#
loop_
_entity_poly.entity_id
_entity_poly.type
_entity_poly.pdbx_seq_one_letter_code
_entity_poly.pdbx_strand_id
1 'polypeptide(L)'
;MPRVRRTIVSVSDKTGIEELARTLNDLSVEILSTGGTAMKLREIGVPVVEVSDYTGFPEMLDGRVKTLHPKIHAGLLAKRDNQKHVDELKAQGIEPIDMVVVNLYPFEETISKPDVTFQEAIENIDIGGPTMLRAAAKNFESVAVVVDPADYDIIREEMIRLGGEISYKTRVRLAQKVFSHTSHYDSLIAKYLSDVIQESWTDTSDF
;
A
#
# COMPACT_ATOMS: atom_id res chain seq x y z
N MET A 1 4.14 -5.16 -22.33
CA MET A 1 4.72 -4.75 -21.02
C MET A 1 4.29 -5.83 -20.01
N PRO A 2 4.74 -5.91 -18.75
CA PRO A 2 4.22 -6.97 -17.89
C PRO A 2 2.73 -6.70 -17.60
N ARG A 3 1.87 -7.65 -17.99
CA ARG A 3 0.47 -7.70 -17.59
C ARG A 3 0.41 -7.86 -16.07
N VAL A 4 -0.49 -7.11 -15.42
CA VAL A 4 -0.75 -7.28 -13.99
C VAL A 4 -1.38 -8.66 -13.78
N ARG A 5 -0.73 -9.52 -13.02
CA ARG A 5 -1.23 -10.86 -12.66
C ARG A 5 -1.56 -10.97 -11.19
N ARG A 6 -0.86 -10.21 -10.35
CA ARG A 6 -1.08 -10.17 -8.91
C ARG A 6 -1.03 -8.76 -8.37
N THR A 7 -1.96 -8.44 -7.48
CA THR A 7 -1.99 -7.17 -6.78
C THR A 7 -2.19 -7.34 -5.28
N ILE A 8 -1.66 -6.40 -4.50
CA ILE A 8 -2.05 -6.21 -3.10
C ILE A 8 -3.02 -5.03 -3.03
N VAL A 9 -4.16 -5.23 -2.38
CA VAL A 9 -5.12 -4.17 -2.08
C VAL A 9 -5.27 -4.05 -0.56
N SER A 10 -4.91 -2.90 0.01
CA SER A 10 -5.05 -2.62 1.44
C SER A 10 -5.36 -1.15 1.63
N VAL A 11 -6.64 -0.83 1.77
CA VAL A 11 -7.14 0.55 1.80
C VAL A 11 -7.96 0.85 3.06
N SER A 12 -7.68 1.99 3.66
CA SER A 12 -8.48 2.57 4.75
C SER A 12 -9.73 3.23 4.18
N ASP A 13 -9.55 4.14 3.20
CA ASP A 13 -10.65 4.71 2.41
C ASP A 13 -11.05 3.73 1.30
N LYS A 14 -12.33 3.32 1.32
CA LYS A 14 -12.90 2.34 0.39
C LYS A 14 -13.59 2.98 -0.80
N THR A 15 -13.49 4.30 -0.97
CA THR A 15 -14.08 5.01 -2.10
C THR A 15 -13.62 4.43 -3.43
N GLY A 16 -14.56 4.04 -4.30
CA GLY A 16 -14.29 3.52 -5.65
C GLY A 16 -13.56 2.18 -5.74
N ILE A 17 -13.27 1.51 -4.60
CA ILE A 17 -12.47 0.28 -4.63
C ILE A 17 -13.22 -0.90 -5.26
N GLU A 18 -14.55 -0.89 -5.19
CA GLU A 18 -15.38 -1.97 -5.72
C GLU A 18 -15.24 -2.10 -7.25
N GLU A 19 -15.33 -0.98 -7.98
CA GLU A 19 -15.22 -0.94 -9.43
C GLU A 19 -13.83 -1.35 -9.92
N LEU A 20 -12.79 -0.90 -9.21
CA LEU A 20 -11.42 -1.31 -9.49
C LEU A 20 -11.24 -2.82 -9.25
N ALA A 21 -11.71 -3.33 -8.11
CA ALA A 21 -11.59 -4.74 -7.75
C ALA A 21 -12.33 -5.66 -8.72
N ARG A 22 -13.54 -5.27 -9.18
CA ARG A 22 -14.27 -6.01 -10.22
C ARG A 22 -13.47 -6.08 -11.52
N THR A 23 -12.87 -4.97 -11.95
CA THR A 23 -12.05 -4.97 -13.17
C THR A 23 -10.81 -5.83 -13.05
N LEU A 24 -10.13 -5.77 -11.89
CA LEU A 24 -8.99 -6.64 -11.60
C LEU A 24 -9.41 -8.12 -11.68
N ASN A 25 -10.56 -8.47 -11.09
CA ASN A 25 -11.11 -9.82 -11.14
C ASN A 25 -11.49 -10.26 -12.57
N ASP A 26 -12.14 -9.39 -13.36
CA ASP A 26 -12.52 -9.67 -14.76
C ASP A 26 -11.28 -9.89 -15.64
N LEU A 27 -10.17 -9.21 -15.31
CA LEU A 27 -8.86 -9.40 -15.95
C LEU A 27 -8.07 -10.60 -15.40
N SER A 28 -8.67 -11.38 -14.49
CA SER A 28 -8.09 -12.54 -13.81
C SER A 28 -6.83 -12.21 -13.00
N VAL A 29 -6.80 -11.03 -12.38
CA VAL A 29 -5.74 -10.64 -11.45
C VAL A 29 -6.00 -11.29 -10.09
N GLU A 30 -5.00 -11.97 -9.54
CA GLU A 30 -5.06 -12.47 -8.15
C GLU A 30 -4.93 -11.29 -7.18
N ILE A 31 -5.92 -11.14 -6.30
CA ILE A 31 -5.94 -10.09 -5.28
C ILE A 31 -5.52 -10.67 -3.93
N LEU A 32 -4.41 -10.15 -3.42
CA LEU A 32 -4.00 -10.30 -2.03
C LEU A 32 -4.58 -9.14 -1.22
N SER A 33 -5.23 -9.43 -0.09
CA SER A 33 -5.75 -8.38 0.80
C SER A 33 -5.77 -8.84 2.25
N THR A 34 -6.16 -7.95 3.16
CA THR A 34 -6.24 -8.23 4.59
C THR A 34 -7.30 -7.38 5.26
N GLY A 35 -7.79 -7.85 6.42
CA GLY A 35 -8.68 -7.11 7.31
C GLY A 35 -9.96 -6.62 6.63
N GLY A 36 -10.35 -5.38 6.94
CA GLY A 36 -11.59 -4.78 6.43
C GLY A 36 -11.61 -4.58 4.90
N THR A 37 -10.45 -4.54 4.24
CA THR A 37 -10.41 -4.52 2.77
C THR A 37 -10.81 -5.88 2.21
N ALA A 38 -10.20 -6.96 2.70
CA ALA A 38 -10.54 -8.32 2.24
C ALA A 38 -12.01 -8.66 2.45
N MET A 39 -12.58 -8.26 3.60
CA MET A 39 -14.01 -8.43 3.89
C MET A 39 -14.88 -7.73 2.84
N LYS A 40 -14.62 -6.44 2.58
CA LYS A 40 -15.38 -5.65 1.60
C LYS A 40 -15.34 -6.23 0.19
N LEU A 41 -14.17 -6.72 -0.23
CA LEU A 41 -14.01 -7.35 -1.55
C LEU A 41 -14.79 -8.67 -1.66
N ARG A 42 -14.83 -9.47 -0.59
CA ARG A 42 -15.63 -10.70 -0.58
C ARG A 42 -17.12 -10.44 -0.61
N GLU A 43 -17.60 -9.40 0.07
CA GLU A 43 -19.03 -9.00 0.04
C GLU A 43 -19.54 -8.73 -1.37
N ILE A 44 -18.68 -8.20 -2.24
CA ILE A 44 -19.03 -7.90 -3.64
C ILE A 44 -18.77 -9.07 -4.60
N GLY A 45 -18.38 -10.23 -4.07
CA GLY A 45 -18.12 -11.46 -4.83
C GLY A 45 -16.73 -11.53 -5.47
N VAL A 46 -15.79 -10.65 -5.09
CA VAL A 46 -14.41 -10.69 -5.60
C VAL A 46 -13.59 -11.68 -4.76
N PRO A 47 -12.97 -12.71 -5.38
CA PRO A 47 -12.08 -13.63 -4.67
C PRO A 47 -10.86 -12.91 -4.12
N VAL A 48 -10.50 -13.23 -2.89
CA VAL A 48 -9.35 -12.65 -2.19
C VAL A 48 -8.57 -13.75 -1.48
N VAL A 49 -7.25 -13.73 -1.69
CA VAL A 49 -6.28 -14.47 -0.89
C VAL A 49 -5.88 -13.59 0.29
N GLU A 50 -6.00 -14.10 1.53
CA GLU A 50 -5.50 -13.36 2.69
C GLU A 50 -3.98 -13.23 2.63
N VAL A 51 -3.46 -12.06 3.01
CA VAL A 51 -2.02 -11.83 3.11
C VAL A 51 -1.38 -12.86 4.06
N SER A 52 -2.04 -13.22 5.16
CA SER A 52 -1.52 -14.23 6.11
C SER A 52 -1.40 -15.61 5.48
N ASP A 53 -2.33 -16.00 4.62
CA ASP A 53 -2.30 -17.28 3.91
C ASP A 53 -1.19 -17.28 2.86
N TYR A 54 -1.04 -16.14 2.17
CA TYR A 54 0.05 -15.96 1.21
C TYR A 54 1.42 -16.01 1.88
N THR A 55 1.62 -15.31 3.00
CA THR A 55 2.92 -15.23 3.70
C THR A 55 3.20 -16.46 4.56
N GLY A 56 2.16 -17.18 5.01
CA GLY A 56 2.25 -18.20 6.05
C GLY A 56 2.49 -17.60 7.45
N PHE A 57 2.27 -16.29 7.63
CA PHE A 57 2.54 -15.57 8.87
C PHE A 57 1.28 -14.82 9.33
N PRO A 58 0.84 -15.02 10.60
CA PRO A 58 -0.36 -14.35 11.10
C PRO A 58 -0.13 -12.85 11.30
N GLU A 59 -1.23 -12.10 11.40
CA GLU A 59 -1.18 -10.72 11.89
C GLU A 59 -0.74 -10.71 13.37
N MET A 60 0.16 -9.80 13.71
CA MET A 60 0.75 -9.68 15.06
C MET A 60 0.74 -8.24 15.57
N LEU A 61 0.86 -8.10 16.90
CA LEU A 61 1.03 -6.83 17.61
C LEU A 61 -0.11 -5.85 17.29
N ASP A 62 -1.36 -6.31 17.45
CA ASP A 62 -2.58 -5.55 17.19
C ASP A 62 -2.64 -4.94 15.78
N GLY A 63 -2.08 -5.66 14.80
CA GLY A 63 -2.03 -5.24 13.41
C GLY A 63 -0.87 -4.32 13.04
N ARG A 64 0.06 -4.07 13.94
CA ARG A 64 1.29 -3.34 13.57
C ARG A 64 2.15 -4.13 12.58
N VAL A 65 2.08 -5.46 12.62
CA VAL A 65 2.86 -6.34 11.74
C VAL A 65 1.92 -7.30 10.99
N LYS A 66 1.62 -6.94 9.75
CA LYS A 66 0.83 -7.77 8.81
C LYS A 66 1.54 -7.97 7.46
N THR A 67 2.01 -6.88 6.87
CA THR A 67 2.57 -6.86 5.51
C THR A 67 4.09 -6.73 5.44
N LEU A 68 4.75 -6.50 6.59
CA LEU A 68 6.20 -6.37 6.74
C LEU A 68 6.89 -7.75 6.65
N HIS A 69 6.77 -8.39 5.49
CA HIS A 69 7.23 -9.76 5.27
C HIS A 69 8.10 -9.87 4.00
N PRO A 70 9.20 -10.65 4.02
CA PRO A 70 10.06 -10.81 2.84
C PRO A 70 9.32 -11.29 1.60
N LYS A 71 8.33 -12.18 1.73
CA LYS A 71 7.52 -12.66 0.59
C LYS A 71 6.76 -11.55 -0.13
N ILE A 72 6.33 -10.51 0.60
CA ILE A 72 5.69 -9.33 0.03
C ILE A 72 6.76 -8.44 -0.62
N HIS A 73 7.78 -8.05 0.14
CA HIS A 73 8.75 -7.06 -0.34
C HIS A 73 9.70 -7.60 -1.41
N ALA A 74 10.09 -8.87 -1.39
CA ALA A 74 10.83 -9.51 -2.48
C ALA A 74 9.96 -9.61 -3.74
N GLY A 75 8.68 -9.97 -3.56
CA GLY A 75 7.68 -9.96 -4.61
C GLY A 75 7.53 -8.57 -5.26
N LEU A 76 7.69 -7.48 -4.52
CA LEU A 76 7.63 -6.10 -5.02
C LEU A 76 8.96 -5.59 -5.59
N LEU A 77 10.10 -5.89 -4.97
CA LEU A 77 11.38 -5.23 -5.24
C LEU A 77 12.29 -5.97 -6.22
N ALA A 78 12.00 -7.24 -6.52
CA ALA A 78 12.79 -7.99 -7.48
C ALA A 78 12.73 -7.35 -8.87
N LYS A 79 13.91 -7.05 -9.42
CA LYS A 79 14.06 -6.58 -10.80
C LYS A 79 13.76 -7.72 -11.76
N ARG A 80 12.81 -7.53 -12.67
CA ARG A 80 12.31 -8.60 -13.56
C ARG A 80 13.23 -8.88 -14.74
N ASP A 81 14.10 -7.93 -15.07
CA ASP A 81 15.14 -8.02 -16.09
C ASP A 81 16.47 -8.57 -15.55
N ASN A 82 16.59 -8.76 -14.23
CA ASN A 82 17.77 -9.33 -13.58
C ASN A 82 17.56 -10.82 -13.31
N GLN A 83 18.23 -11.68 -14.07
CA GLN A 83 18.13 -13.14 -13.95
C GLN A 83 18.40 -13.65 -12.53
N LYS A 84 19.37 -13.06 -11.82
CA LYS A 84 19.70 -13.44 -10.44
C LYS A 84 18.51 -13.23 -9.51
N HIS A 85 17.81 -12.09 -9.61
CA HIS A 85 16.63 -11.80 -8.78
C HIS A 85 15.48 -12.75 -9.12
N VAL A 86 15.28 -13.07 -10.40
CA VAL A 86 14.25 -14.02 -10.85
C VAL A 86 14.52 -15.42 -10.28
N ASP A 87 15.76 -15.86 -10.28
CA ASP A 87 16.14 -17.18 -9.74
C ASP A 87 16.02 -17.22 -8.21
N GLU A 88 16.37 -16.14 -7.51
CA GLU A 88 16.16 -16.00 -6.06
C GLU A 88 14.66 -16.10 -5.69
N LEU A 89 13.78 -15.43 -6.44
CA LEU A 89 12.34 -15.53 -6.25
C LEU A 89 11.84 -16.97 -6.42
N LYS A 90 12.24 -17.64 -7.50
CA LYS A 90 11.86 -19.03 -7.77
C LYS A 90 12.34 -19.98 -6.68
N ALA A 91 13.59 -19.85 -6.25
CA ALA A 91 14.18 -20.68 -5.21
C ALA A 91 13.43 -20.56 -3.87
N GLN A 92 12.84 -19.39 -3.60
CA GLN A 92 12.06 -19.12 -2.39
C GLN A 92 10.54 -19.33 -2.60
N GLY A 93 10.09 -19.77 -3.78
CA GLY A 93 8.66 -19.92 -4.08
C GLY A 93 7.88 -18.61 -3.98
N ILE A 94 8.52 -17.49 -4.31
CA ILE A 94 7.94 -16.14 -4.24
C ILE A 94 7.54 -15.72 -5.64
N GLU A 95 6.26 -15.48 -5.83
CA GLU A 95 5.77 -14.95 -7.08
C GLU A 95 5.85 -13.41 -7.11
N PRO A 96 6.07 -12.80 -8.29
CA PRO A 96 5.94 -11.37 -8.51
C PRO A 96 4.60 -10.78 -8.03
N ILE A 97 4.67 -9.57 -7.49
CA ILE A 97 3.52 -8.68 -7.32
C ILE A 97 3.70 -7.52 -8.31
N ASP A 98 2.69 -7.28 -9.14
CA ASP A 98 2.77 -6.36 -10.28
C ASP A 98 2.06 -5.03 -10.01
N MET A 99 1.20 -4.99 -8.98
CA MET A 99 0.46 -3.79 -8.61
C MET A 99 0.22 -3.72 -7.10
N VAL A 100 0.28 -2.51 -6.53
CA VAL A 100 -0.10 -2.23 -5.15
C VAL A 100 -1.13 -1.10 -5.12
N VAL A 101 -2.25 -1.33 -4.42
CA VAL A 101 -3.30 -0.32 -4.18
C VAL A 101 -3.40 -0.13 -2.67
N VAL A 102 -2.86 0.99 -2.18
CA VAL A 102 -2.78 1.29 -0.74
C VAL A 102 -3.01 2.76 -0.54
N ASN A 103 -4.04 3.14 0.22
CA ASN A 103 -4.13 4.49 0.80
C ASN A 103 -3.83 4.40 2.31
N LEU A 104 -3.15 5.43 2.82
CA LEU A 104 -2.70 5.47 4.21
C LEU A 104 -3.86 5.80 5.14
N TYR A 105 -3.74 5.45 6.42
CA TYR A 105 -4.64 5.98 7.44
C TYR A 105 -4.61 7.52 7.41
N PRO A 106 -5.76 8.17 7.61
CA PRO A 106 -5.85 9.62 7.58
C PRO A 106 -5.26 10.20 8.87
N PHE A 107 -3.93 10.18 8.97
CA PHE A 107 -3.20 10.70 10.13
C PHE A 107 -3.51 12.18 10.34
N GLU A 108 -3.58 12.96 9.26
CA GLU A 108 -3.97 14.37 9.28
C GLU A 108 -5.36 14.58 9.92
N GLU A 109 -6.35 13.80 9.50
CA GLU A 109 -7.70 13.87 10.08
C GLU A 109 -7.70 13.44 11.55
N THR A 110 -6.86 12.46 11.90
CA THR A 110 -6.73 11.96 13.27
C THR A 110 -6.20 13.05 14.20
N ILE A 111 -5.08 13.70 13.83
CA ILE A 111 -4.47 14.76 14.65
C ILE A 111 -5.28 16.06 14.64
N SER A 112 -6.23 16.21 13.72
CA SER A 112 -7.13 17.36 13.64
C SER A 112 -8.36 17.25 14.55
N LYS A 113 -8.59 16.08 15.18
CA LYS A 113 -9.69 15.90 16.13
C LYS A 113 -9.39 16.68 17.42
N PRO A 114 -10.35 17.46 17.97
CA PRO A 114 -10.11 18.30 19.15
C PRO A 114 -9.59 17.54 20.38
N ASP A 115 -10.00 16.29 20.56
CA ASP A 115 -9.71 15.49 21.76
C ASP A 115 -8.77 14.31 21.49
N VAL A 116 -8.01 14.34 20.39
CA VAL A 116 -7.07 13.25 20.08
C VAL A 116 -5.94 13.23 21.11
N THR A 117 -5.76 12.07 21.74
CA THR A 117 -4.63 11.86 22.66
C THR A 117 -3.35 11.59 21.88
N PHE A 118 -2.19 11.86 22.51
CA PHE A 118 -0.89 11.51 21.96
C PHE A 118 -0.82 10.02 21.59
N GLN A 119 -1.31 9.15 22.47
CA GLN A 119 -1.29 7.71 22.23
C GLN A 119 -2.15 7.31 21.02
N GLU A 120 -3.33 7.88 20.87
CA GLU A 120 -4.18 7.65 19.68
C GLU A 120 -3.50 8.13 18.40
N ALA A 121 -2.82 9.28 18.43
CA ALA A 121 -2.05 9.74 17.27
C ALA A 121 -0.93 8.75 16.91
N ILE A 122 -0.15 8.29 17.91
CA ILE A 122 0.94 7.33 17.69
C ILE A 122 0.44 5.99 17.13
N GLU A 123 -0.70 5.47 17.59
CA GLU A 123 -1.28 4.23 17.05
C GLU A 123 -1.76 4.37 15.59
N ASN A 124 -2.07 5.59 15.14
CA ASN A 124 -2.49 5.86 13.76
C ASN A 124 -1.33 6.13 12.78
N ILE A 125 -0.07 6.01 13.23
CA ILE A 125 1.09 6.06 12.35
C ILE A 125 1.22 4.71 11.61
N ASP A 126 1.00 4.73 10.31
CA ASP A 126 1.11 3.54 9.46
C ASP A 126 2.58 3.26 9.11
N ILE A 127 3.01 2.02 9.36
CA ILE A 127 4.34 1.53 8.99
C ILE A 127 4.28 0.68 7.72
N GLY A 128 3.29 -0.22 7.64
CA GLY A 128 3.17 -1.18 6.55
C GLY A 128 2.82 -0.51 5.23
N GLY A 129 1.87 0.43 5.25
CA GLY A 129 1.41 1.17 4.08
C GLY A 129 2.55 1.93 3.38
N PRO A 130 3.26 2.85 4.06
CA PRO A 130 4.37 3.58 3.46
C PRO A 130 5.50 2.67 3.01
N THR A 131 5.79 1.59 3.73
CA THR A 131 6.84 0.64 3.34
C THR A 131 6.49 -0.07 2.02
N MET A 132 5.26 -0.56 1.86
CA MET A 132 4.80 -1.18 0.60
C MET A 132 4.75 -0.18 -0.55
N LEU A 133 4.20 1.01 -0.31
CA LEU A 133 4.11 2.09 -1.29
C LEU A 133 5.49 2.47 -1.83
N ARG A 134 6.46 2.73 -0.95
CA ARG A 134 7.83 3.08 -1.34
C ARG A 134 8.54 1.93 -2.07
N ALA A 135 8.31 0.69 -1.65
CA ALA A 135 8.89 -0.49 -2.31
C ALA A 135 8.37 -0.64 -3.75
N ALA A 136 7.05 -0.51 -3.95
CA ALA A 136 6.43 -0.57 -5.27
C ALA A 136 6.85 0.61 -6.15
N ALA A 137 6.83 1.84 -5.61
CA ALA A 137 7.25 3.04 -6.31
C ALA A 137 8.73 2.99 -6.74
N LYS A 138 9.62 2.42 -5.92
CA LYS A 138 11.03 2.20 -6.29
C LYS A 138 11.17 1.29 -7.50
N ASN A 139 10.32 0.27 -7.64
CA ASN A 139 10.38 -0.72 -8.71
C ASN A 139 9.35 -0.44 -9.82
N PHE A 140 9.06 0.83 -10.10
CA PHE A 140 8.05 1.27 -11.07
C PHE A 140 8.26 0.72 -12.49
N GLU A 141 9.47 0.28 -12.83
CA GLU A 141 9.74 -0.36 -14.11
C GLU A 141 8.85 -1.60 -14.30
N SER A 142 8.56 -2.32 -13.21
CA SER A 142 7.80 -3.57 -13.20
C SER A 142 6.52 -3.52 -12.38
N VAL A 143 6.37 -2.57 -11.45
CA VAL A 143 5.25 -2.54 -10.50
C VAL A 143 4.46 -1.23 -10.63
N ALA A 144 3.14 -1.33 -10.76
CA ALA A 144 2.26 -0.17 -10.64
C ALA A 144 1.91 0.08 -9.17
N VAL A 145 1.80 1.34 -8.75
CA VAL A 145 1.49 1.69 -7.36
C VAL A 145 0.41 2.76 -7.32
N VAL A 146 -0.63 2.58 -6.53
CA VAL A 146 -1.78 3.47 -6.49
C VAL A 146 -2.07 3.85 -5.06
N VAL A 147 -2.12 5.15 -4.80
CA VAL A 147 -2.30 5.69 -3.45
C VAL A 147 -3.59 6.49 -3.26
N ASP A 148 -4.26 6.84 -4.36
CA ASP A 148 -5.37 7.77 -4.35
C ASP A 148 -6.53 7.20 -5.19
N PRO A 149 -7.74 7.09 -4.62
CA PRO A 149 -8.95 6.70 -5.35
C PRO A 149 -9.22 7.49 -6.62
N ALA A 150 -8.80 8.76 -6.70
CA ALA A 150 -8.97 9.60 -7.89
C ALA A 150 -8.25 9.04 -9.13
N ASP A 151 -7.28 8.13 -8.96
CA ASP A 151 -6.60 7.47 -10.09
C ASP A 151 -7.30 6.18 -10.55
N TYR A 152 -8.29 5.65 -9.81
CA TYR A 152 -8.85 4.32 -10.07
C TYR A 152 -9.51 4.22 -11.44
N ASP A 153 -10.30 5.21 -11.84
CA ASP A 153 -10.99 5.20 -13.13
C ASP A 153 -9.99 5.20 -14.31
N ILE A 154 -8.99 6.07 -14.26
CA ILE A 154 -7.96 6.19 -15.31
C ILE A 154 -7.18 4.88 -15.44
N ILE A 155 -6.82 4.26 -14.30
CA ILE A 155 -6.09 2.98 -14.28
C ILE A 155 -6.98 1.85 -14.82
N ARG A 156 -8.23 1.78 -14.38
CA ARG A 156 -9.21 0.80 -14.84
C ARG A 156 -9.37 0.84 -16.35
N GLU A 157 -9.62 2.03 -16.90
CA GLU A 157 -9.78 2.25 -18.34
C GLU A 157 -8.52 1.89 -19.12
N GLU A 158 -7.34 2.24 -18.59
CA GLU A 158 -6.06 1.89 -19.20
C GLU A 158 -5.85 0.37 -19.23
N MET A 159 -6.10 -0.33 -18.12
CA MET A 159 -5.99 -1.78 -18.03
C MET A 159 -6.96 -2.48 -18.97
N ILE A 160 -8.22 -2.04 -19.05
CA ILE A 160 -9.20 -2.61 -19.99
C ILE A 160 -8.70 -2.46 -21.43
N ARG A 161 -8.25 -1.25 -21.82
CA ARG A 161 -7.78 -0.96 -23.18
C ARG A 161 -6.51 -1.74 -23.54
N LEU A 162 -5.62 -1.99 -22.57
CA LEU A 162 -4.33 -2.62 -22.79
C LEU A 162 -4.28 -4.10 -22.37
N GLY A 163 -5.44 -4.73 -22.13
CA GLY A 163 -5.50 -6.17 -21.80
C GLY A 163 -4.84 -6.53 -20.47
N GLY A 164 -4.98 -5.66 -19.47
CA GLY A 164 -4.43 -5.81 -18.11
C GLY A 164 -3.02 -5.26 -17.92
N GLU A 165 -2.48 -4.54 -18.91
CA GLU A 165 -1.23 -3.80 -18.76
C GLU A 165 -1.47 -2.37 -18.26
N ILE A 166 -0.47 -1.79 -17.61
CA ILE A 166 -0.38 -0.35 -17.33
C ILE A 166 0.85 0.17 -18.08
N SER A 167 0.79 1.34 -18.71
CA SER A 167 1.92 1.87 -19.46
C SER A 167 3.08 2.30 -18.55
N TYR A 168 4.30 2.30 -19.10
CA TYR A 168 5.48 2.83 -18.41
C TYR A 168 5.26 4.28 -17.93
N LYS A 169 4.67 5.13 -18.79
CA LYS A 169 4.36 6.53 -18.44
C LYS A 169 3.44 6.63 -17.24
N THR A 170 2.38 5.80 -17.18
CA THR A 170 1.49 5.76 -16.02
C THR A 170 2.21 5.28 -14.77
N ARG A 171 3.03 4.22 -14.83
CA ARG A 171 3.80 3.75 -13.67
C ARG A 171 4.76 4.80 -13.12
N VAL A 172 5.45 5.56 -13.98
CA VAL A 172 6.32 6.66 -13.55
C VAL A 172 5.53 7.77 -12.84
N ARG A 173 4.40 8.22 -13.42
CA ARG A 173 3.51 9.22 -12.82
C ARG A 173 3.04 8.79 -11.42
N LEU A 174 2.61 7.54 -11.34
CA LEU A 174 2.13 6.93 -10.11
C LEU A 174 3.24 6.83 -9.04
N ALA A 175 4.45 6.41 -9.41
CA ALA A 175 5.58 6.36 -8.50
C ALA A 175 5.98 7.75 -7.97
N GLN A 176 5.98 8.78 -8.83
CA GLN A 176 6.20 10.16 -8.42
C GLN A 176 5.15 10.59 -7.38
N LYS A 177 3.85 10.33 -7.66
CA LYS A 177 2.75 10.66 -6.76
C LYS A 177 2.94 10.01 -5.39
N VAL A 178 3.35 8.74 -5.35
CA VAL A 178 3.59 8.01 -4.10
C VAL A 178 4.74 8.59 -3.28
N PHE A 179 5.88 8.93 -3.90
CA PHE A 179 6.97 9.58 -3.16
C PHE A 179 6.57 10.96 -2.64
N SER A 180 5.78 11.72 -3.40
CA SER A 180 5.21 12.99 -2.91
C SER A 180 4.26 12.77 -1.73
N HIS A 181 3.35 11.79 -1.82
CA HIS A 181 2.37 11.49 -0.78
C HIS A 181 3.03 11.03 0.51
N THR A 182 3.98 10.10 0.43
CA THR A 182 4.73 9.60 1.60
C THR A 182 5.62 10.68 2.22
N SER A 183 6.23 11.55 1.42
CA SER A 183 6.98 12.71 1.95
C SER A 183 6.08 13.67 2.73
N HIS A 184 4.84 13.89 2.26
CA HIS A 184 3.88 14.73 2.96
C HIS A 184 3.42 14.06 4.27
N TYR A 185 3.09 12.77 4.21
CA TYR A 185 2.71 11.96 5.39
C TYR A 185 3.78 12.03 6.50
N ASP A 186 5.04 11.79 6.16
CA ASP A 186 6.16 11.87 7.11
C ASP A 186 6.33 13.29 7.67
N SER A 187 6.06 14.32 6.85
CA SER A 187 6.15 15.73 7.31
C SER A 187 5.07 16.06 8.34
N LEU A 188 3.86 15.52 8.21
CA LEU A 188 2.79 15.67 9.20
C LEU A 188 3.15 15.01 10.52
N ILE A 189 3.70 13.79 10.47
CA ILE A 189 4.17 13.07 11.67
C ILE A 189 5.28 13.87 12.38
N ALA A 190 6.29 14.31 11.63
CA ALA A 190 7.40 15.08 12.17
C ALA A 190 6.92 16.39 12.82
N LYS A 191 5.99 17.09 12.17
CA LYS A 191 5.38 18.30 12.73
C LYS A 191 4.63 18.01 14.02
N TYR A 192 3.75 17.01 14.03
CA TYR A 192 2.99 16.64 15.22
C TYR A 192 3.89 16.31 16.41
N LEU A 193 4.93 15.49 16.20
CA LEU A 193 5.90 15.16 17.25
C LEU A 193 6.68 16.38 17.73
N SER A 194 7.01 17.32 16.85
CA SER A 194 7.67 18.58 17.22
C SER A 194 6.78 19.46 18.11
N ASP A 195 5.49 19.56 17.79
CA ASP A 195 4.54 20.39 18.55
C ASP A 195 4.33 19.81 19.97
N VAL A 196 4.22 18.48 20.09
CA VAL A 196 4.15 17.78 21.40
C VAL A 196 5.42 17.98 22.23
N ILE A 197 6.59 17.94 21.60
CA ILE A 197 7.86 18.27 22.27
C ILE A 197 7.82 19.74 22.75
N GLN A 198 7.35 20.69 21.94
CA GLN A 198 7.31 22.08 22.40
C GLN A 198 6.38 22.26 23.62
N GLU A 199 5.19 21.67 23.62
CA GLU A 199 4.25 21.75 24.75
C GLU A 199 4.81 21.12 26.03
N SER A 200 5.37 19.91 25.91
CA SER A 200 5.97 19.19 27.06
C SER A 200 7.22 19.87 27.63
N TRP A 201 7.94 20.65 26.84
CA TRP A 201 9.12 21.40 27.29
C TRP A 201 8.79 22.81 27.79
N THR A 202 7.65 23.39 27.40
CA THR A 202 7.14 24.63 28.01
C THR A 202 6.55 24.43 29.41
N ASP A 203 6.10 23.21 29.73
CA ASP A 203 5.64 22.82 31.07
C ASP A 203 6.77 22.40 32.02
N THR A 204 8.03 22.32 31.54
CA THR A 204 9.22 22.06 32.36
C THR A 204 10.03 23.32 32.65
N SER A 205 9.38 24.44 32.97
CA SER A 205 10.06 25.65 33.47
C SER A 205 10.66 25.51 34.88
N ASP A 206 10.94 24.29 35.31
CA ASP A 206 11.67 23.95 36.53
C ASP A 206 12.87 23.04 36.17
N PHE A 207 13.89 23.64 35.57
CA PHE A 207 15.28 23.18 35.68
C PHE A 207 16.17 24.37 36.04
#